data_AF-A0A1A6GRU5-F1
#
_entry.id   AF-A0A1A6GRU5-F1
#
_cell.length_a   1.000
_cell.length_b   1.000
_cell.length_c   1.000
_cell.angle_alpha   90.00
_cell.angle_beta   90.00
_cell.angle_gamma   90.00
#
_symmetry.space_group_name_H-M   'P 1'
#
loop_
_entity.id
_entity.type
_entity.pdbx_description
1 polymer ?
#
loop_
_entity_poly.entity_id
_entity_poly.type
_entity_poly.pdbx_seq_one_letter_code
_entity_poly.pdbx_strand_id
1 'polypeptide(L)'
;VWYDPEGYHSLPAYLNSLNNFLLRVNMSEYDAARHGIIMYSHPYPGVQDQEQATISSLIDILVALSILMGYSVTTASFVTYIVREHQTKAKQLQHISGIGVTCYWVTNFIYDM
;
A
#
# COMPACT_ATOMS: atom_id res chain seq x y z
N VAL A 1 -38.43 -0.64 13.35
CA VAL A 1 -37.38 0.36 13.11
C VAL A 1 -37.14 0.39 11.61
N TRP A 2 -37.44 1.50 10.95
CA TRP A 2 -36.93 1.73 9.61
C TRP A 2 -35.52 2.27 9.77
N TYR A 3 -34.54 1.65 9.12
CA TYR A 3 -33.13 2.02 9.18
C TYR A 3 -32.59 2.12 7.76
N ASP A 4 -31.52 2.89 7.61
CA ASP A 4 -30.85 3.07 6.33
C ASP A 4 -29.96 1.86 6.01
N PRO A 5 -30.24 1.06 4.98
CA PRO A 5 -29.42 -0.11 4.65
C PRO A 5 -28.02 0.24 4.11
N GLU A 6 -27.75 1.50 3.74
CA GLU A 6 -26.43 1.89 3.21
C GLU A 6 -25.37 2.03 4.31
N GLY A 7 -25.79 2.35 5.54
CA GLY A 7 -24.86 2.50 6.66
C GLY A 7 -24.42 1.17 7.26
N TYR A 8 -23.12 0.85 7.22
CA TYR A 8 -22.58 -0.40 7.81
C TYR A 8 -22.94 -0.61 9.29
N HIS A 9 -23.08 0.47 10.06
CA HIS A 9 -23.42 0.45 11.48
C HIS A 9 -24.82 1.01 11.77
N SER A 10 -25.64 1.28 10.76
CA SER A 10 -26.95 1.89 10.95
C SER A 10 -27.89 0.95 11.72
N LEU A 11 -28.02 -0.30 11.27
CA LEU A 11 -28.87 -1.32 11.87
C LEU A 11 -28.63 -1.46 13.39
N PRO A 12 -27.39 -1.76 13.85
CA PRO A 12 -27.11 -1.87 15.28
C PRO A 12 -27.33 -0.56 16.05
N ALA A 13 -27.01 0.60 15.46
CA ALA A 13 -27.21 1.90 16.11
C ALA A 13 -28.69 2.23 16.32
N TYR A 14 -29.53 2.02 15.31
CA TYR A 14 -30.97 2.25 15.43
C TYR A 14 -31.63 1.25 16.39
N LEU A 15 -31.17 0.00 16.42
CA LEU A 15 -31.62 -1.00 17.39
C LEU A 15 -31.28 -0.56 18.82
N ASN A 16 -30.05 -0.08 19.06
CA ASN A 16 -29.64 0.44 20.36
C ASN A 16 -30.45 1.69 20.77
N SER A 17 -30.76 2.57 19.81
CA SER A 17 -31.62 3.73 20.04
C SER A 17 -33.05 3.33 20.44
N LEU A 18 -33.65 2.35 19.75
CA LEU A 18 -34.97 1.82 20.11
C LEU A 18 -34.95 1.16 21.50
N ASN A 19 -33.94 0.35 21.81
CA ASN A 19 -33.82 -0.29 23.12
C ASN A 19 -33.68 0.75 24.24
N ASN A 20 -32.90 1.81 24.02
CA ASN A 20 -32.80 2.93 24.95
C ASN A 20 -34.13 3.69 25.11
N PHE A 21 -34.89 3.85 24.03
CA PHE A 21 -36.21 4.45 24.09
C PHE A 21 -37.18 3.61 24.94
N LEU A 22 -37.24 2.29 24.70
CA LEU A 22 -38.06 1.37 25.49
C LEU A 22 -37.64 1.35 26.96
N LEU A 23 -36.35 1.41 27.26
CA LEU A 23 -35.83 1.51 28.62
C LEU A 23 -36.35 2.77 29.33
N ARG A 24 -36.28 3.92 28.65
CA ARG A 24 -36.71 5.21 29.21
C ARG A 24 -38.22 5.30 29.42
N VAL A 25 -39.02 4.69 28.55
CA VAL A 25 -40.50 4.66 28.69
C VAL A 25 -40.95 3.85 29.90
N ASN A 26 -40.19 2.83 30.30
CA ASN A 26 -40.54 1.95 31.43
C ASN A 26 -39.94 2.40 32.78
N MET A 27 -39.27 3.55 32.84
CA MET A 27 -38.61 4.08 34.06
C MET A 27 -39.20 5.40 34.52
N SER A 28 -38.97 5.78 35.78
CA SER A 28 -39.32 7.10 36.30
C SER A 28 -38.50 8.20 35.60
N GLU A 29 -39.01 9.42 35.46
CA GLU A 29 -38.30 10.52 34.77
C GLU A 29 -36.89 10.79 35.36
N TYR A 30 -36.74 10.63 36.67
CA TYR A 30 -35.46 10.82 37.36
C TYR A 30 -34.44 9.73 37.01
N ASP A 31 -34.90 8.48 36.84
CA ASP A 31 -34.03 7.35 36.51
C ASP A 31 -33.74 7.27 35.01
N ALA A 32 -34.70 7.67 34.16
CA ALA A 32 -34.57 7.67 32.70
C ALA A 32 -33.48 8.62 32.19
N ALA A 33 -33.17 9.70 32.92
CA ALA A 33 -32.08 10.61 32.59
C ALA A 33 -30.69 10.05 32.95
N ARG A 34 -30.62 9.10 33.89
CA ARG A 34 -29.36 8.57 34.44
C ARG A 34 -28.94 7.23 33.84
N HIS A 35 -29.88 6.49 33.25
CA HIS A 35 -29.62 5.16 32.71
C HIS A 35 -29.65 5.16 31.18
N GLY A 36 -28.71 4.42 30.58
CA GLY A 36 -28.60 4.24 29.15
C GLY A 36 -27.76 3.02 28.81
N ILE A 37 -28.12 2.37 27.72
CA ILE A 37 -27.44 1.22 27.14
C ILE A 37 -26.52 1.73 26.03
N ILE A 38 -25.24 1.37 26.15
CA ILE A 38 -24.21 1.64 25.14
C ILE A 38 -23.86 0.34 24.44
N MET A 39 -23.75 0.41 23.12
CA MET A 39 -23.39 -0.72 22.28
C MET A 39 -21.99 -0.50 21.71
N TYR A 40 -21.14 -1.53 21.81
CA TYR A 40 -19.83 -1.55 21.18
C TYR A 40 -19.71 -2.81 20.33
N SER A 41 -19.35 -2.64 19.06
CA SER A 41 -18.99 -3.75 18.18
C SER A 41 -17.48 -3.98 18.28
N HIS A 42 -17.08 -5.11 18.85
CA HIS A 42 -15.69 -5.57 18.81
C HIS A 42 -15.61 -6.81 17.92
N PRO A 43 -15.08 -6.70 16.69
CA PRO A 43 -14.95 -7.84 15.80
C PRO A 43 -14.01 -8.87 16.42
N TYR A 44 -14.39 -10.14 16.34
CA TYR A 44 -13.56 -11.23 16.86
C TYR A 44 -12.29 -11.35 16.01
N PRO A 45 -11.08 -11.37 16.60
CA PRO A 45 -9.82 -11.41 15.87
C PRO A 45 -9.49 -12.82 15.37
N GLY A 46 -10.48 -13.54 14.83
CA GLY A 46 -10.38 -14.94 14.43
C GLY A 46 -9.36 -15.20 13.32
N VAL A 47 -9.44 -16.38 12.72
CA VAL A 47 -8.59 -16.78 11.59
C VAL A 47 -8.65 -15.70 10.52
N GLN A 48 -7.50 -15.26 9.99
CA GLN A 48 -7.46 -14.29 8.91
C GLN A 48 -8.39 -14.73 7.79
N ASP A 49 -9.31 -13.85 7.41
CA ASP A 49 -10.16 -14.08 6.26
C ASP A 49 -9.26 -14.32 5.04
N GLN A 50 -9.51 -15.43 4.34
CA GLN A 50 -8.74 -15.80 3.16
C GLN A 50 -8.74 -14.67 2.13
N GLU A 51 -9.83 -13.89 2.06
CA GLU A 51 -9.96 -12.70 1.22
C GLU A 51 -9.01 -11.58 1.63
N GLN A 52 -8.83 -11.34 2.93
CA GLN A 52 -7.90 -10.31 3.40
C GLN A 52 -6.44 -10.71 3.13
N ALA A 53 -6.13 -12.00 3.27
CA ALA A 53 -4.81 -12.54 2.94
C ALA A 53 -4.49 -12.44 1.43
N THR A 54 -5.47 -12.73 0.57
CA THR A 54 -5.29 -12.58 -0.89
C THR A 54 -5.13 -11.11 -1.28
N ILE A 55 -5.91 -10.19 -0.71
CA ILE A 55 -5.77 -8.75 -0.94
C ILE A 55 -4.38 -8.27 -0.53
N SER A 56 -3.89 -8.67 0.65
CA SER A 56 -2.54 -8.31 1.09
C SER A 56 -1.47 -8.82 0.13
N SER A 57 -1.57 -10.07 -0.30
CA SER A 57 -0.61 -10.65 -1.26
C SER A 57 -0.63 -9.93 -2.61
N LEU A 58 -1.79 -9.49 -3.09
CA LEU A 58 -1.88 -8.70 -4.33
C LEU A 58 -1.20 -7.35 -4.20
N ILE A 59 -1.33 -6.69 -3.05
CA ILE A 59 -0.64 -5.43 -2.75
C ILE A 59 0.88 -5.66 -2.78
N ASP A 60 1.37 -6.73 -2.16
CA ASP A 60 2.80 -7.05 -2.14
C ASP A 60 3.36 -7.28 -3.55
N ILE A 61 2.61 -7.99 -4.41
CA ILE A 61 2.98 -8.21 -5.81
C ILE A 61 3.02 -6.88 -6.57
N LEU A 62 2.05 -5.99 -6.35
CA LEU A 62 2.02 -4.67 -6.99
C LEU A 62 3.26 -3.85 -6.61
N VAL A 63 3.64 -3.86 -5.33
CA VAL A 63 4.84 -3.18 -4.84
C VAL A 63 6.09 -3.79 -5.50
N ALA A 64 6.20 -5.12 -5.55
CA ALA A 64 7.32 -5.79 -6.20
C ALA A 64 7.43 -5.42 -7.70
N LEU A 65 6.30 -5.36 -8.42
CA LEU A 65 6.28 -4.96 -9.83
C LEU A 65 6.71 -3.51 -10.04
N SER A 66 6.31 -2.60 -9.14
CA SER A 66 6.72 -1.20 -9.22
C SER A 66 8.24 -1.02 -9.04
N ILE A 67 8.83 -1.75 -8.08
CA ILE A 67 10.28 -1.76 -7.86
C ILE A 67 11.00 -2.35 -9.07
N LEU A 68 10.50 -3.47 -9.61
CA LEU A 68 11.07 -4.12 -10.79
C LEU A 68 11.07 -3.18 -12.01
N MET A 69 9.96 -2.47 -12.25
CA MET A 69 9.88 -1.49 -13.33
C MET A 69 10.86 -0.34 -13.12
N GLY A 70 10.95 0.20 -11.90
CA GLY A 70 11.93 1.25 -11.57
C GLY A 70 13.36 0.82 -11.87
N TYR A 71 13.74 -0.39 -11.42
CA TYR A 71 15.07 -0.94 -11.66
C TYR A 71 15.34 -1.20 -13.15
N SER A 72 14.35 -1.69 -13.89
CA SER A 72 14.44 -1.90 -15.34
C SER A 72 14.70 -0.58 -16.09
N VAL A 73 14.01 0.50 -15.72
CA VAL A 73 14.22 1.82 -16.33
C VAL A 73 15.61 2.37 -15.99
N THR A 74 16.04 2.25 -14.73
CA THR A 74 17.37 2.72 -14.30
C THR A 74 18.49 2.00 -15.05
N THR A 75 18.43 0.67 -15.16
CA THR A 75 19.44 -0.11 -15.90
C THR A 75 19.47 0.22 -17.39
N ALA A 76 18.31 0.46 -18.02
CA ALA A 76 18.25 0.90 -19.42
C ALA A 76 18.88 2.29 -19.66
N SER A 77 18.81 3.19 -18.67
CA SER A 77 19.44 4.51 -18.74
C SER A 77 20.95 4.42 -18.92
N PHE A 78 21.62 3.53 -18.18
CA PHE A 78 23.07 3.35 -18.23
C PHE A 78 23.57 2.84 -19.58
N VAL A 79 22.85 1.89 -20.19
CA VAL A 79 23.19 1.37 -21.52
C VAL A 79 23.15 2.48 -22.58
N THR A 80 22.28 3.47 -22.44
CA THR A 80 22.17 4.59 -23.39
C THR A 80 23.46 5.39 -23.48
N TYR A 81 24.22 5.51 -22.37
CA TYR A 81 25.52 6.19 -22.36
C TYR A 81 26.56 5.45 -23.21
N ILE A 82 26.65 4.12 -23.07
CA ILE A 82 27.55 3.29 -23.88
C ILE A 82 27.20 3.37 -25.37
N VAL A 83 25.90 3.38 -25.70
CA VAL A 83 25.44 3.54 -27.09
C VAL A 83 25.87 4.89 -27.66
N ARG A 84 25.74 5.98 -26.89
CA ARG A 84 26.22 7.30 -27.31
C ARG A 84 27.73 7.31 -27.51
N GLU A 85 28.48 6.66 -26.64
CA GLU A 85 29.94 6.56 -26.74
C GLU A 85 30.40 5.80 -28.00
N HIS A 86 29.62 4.79 -28.41
CA HIS A 86 29.84 4.08 -29.68
C HIS A 86 29.59 4.98 -30.89
N GLN A 87 28.55 5.82 -30.87
CA GLN A 87 28.25 6.77 -31.95
C GLN A 87 29.31 7.86 -32.09
N THR A 88 29.81 8.38 -30.97
CA THR A 88 30.87 9.42 -30.96
C THR A 88 32.27 8.86 -31.15
N LYS A 89 32.43 7.53 -31.16
CA LYS A 89 33.71 6.80 -31.21
C LYS A 89 34.69 7.17 -30.08
N ALA A 90 34.20 7.69 -28.96
CA ALA A 90 35.04 8.10 -27.84
C ALA A 90 35.79 6.90 -27.22
N LYS A 91 35.17 5.72 -27.18
CA LYS A 91 35.81 4.46 -26.76
C LYS A 91 37.05 4.11 -27.60
N GLN A 92 37.00 4.37 -28.91
CA GLN A 92 38.13 4.12 -29.80
C GLN A 92 39.27 5.11 -29.54
N LEU A 93 38.94 6.37 -29.24
CA LEU A 93 39.91 7.41 -28.89
C LEU A 93 40.64 7.09 -27.56
N GLN A 94 39.91 6.60 -26.56
CA GLN A 94 40.47 6.15 -25.29
C GLN A 94 41.42 4.97 -25.45
N HIS A 95 41.09 4.01 -26.32
CA HIS A 95 41.97 2.88 -26.62
C HIS A 95 43.24 3.32 -27.35
N ILE A 96 43.14 4.25 -28.30
CA ILE A 96 44.32 4.84 -28.98
C ILE A 96 45.21 5.60 -27.99
N SER A 97 44.62 6.16 -26.93
CA SER A 97 45.32 6.85 -25.84
C SER A 97 46.01 5.90 -24.84
N GLY A 98 45.96 4.58 -25.07
CA GLY A 98 46.65 3.59 -24.24
C GLY A 98 45.83 3.04 -23.07
N ILE A 99 44.54 3.35 -22.97
CA ILE A 99 43.66 2.78 -21.95
C ILE A 99 43.30 1.34 -22.32
N GLY A 100 43.67 0.39 -21.47
CA GLY A 100 43.32 -1.01 -21.63
C GLY A 100 41.82 -1.26 -21.46
N VAL A 101 41.31 -2.30 -22.14
CA VAL A 101 39.88 -2.69 -22.13
C VAL A 101 39.37 -2.97 -20.70
N THR A 102 40.21 -3.54 -19.83
CA THR A 102 39.87 -3.84 -18.43
C THR A 102 39.66 -2.58 -17.61
N CYS A 103 40.52 -1.57 -17.76
CA CYS A 103 40.42 -0.30 -17.04
C CYS A 103 39.15 0.49 -17.44
N TYR A 104 38.77 0.42 -18.72
CA TYR A 104 37.51 1.00 -19.23
C TYR A 104 36.28 0.39 -18.53
N TRP A 105 36.17 -0.94 -18.50
CA TRP A 105 35.01 -1.61 -17.88
C TRP A 105 34.96 -1.40 -16.36
N VAL A 106 36.11 -1.38 -15.67
CA VAL A 106 36.17 -1.10 -14.23
C VAL A 106 35.72 0.33 -13.93
N THR A 107 36.20 1.31 -14.71
CA THR A 107 35.81 2.71 -14.54
C THR A 107 34.32 2.90 -14.82
N ASN A 108 33.80 2.26 -15.87
CA ASN A 108 32.38 2.31 -16.22
C ASN A 108 31.51 1.66 -15.13
N PHE A 109 31.95 0.53 -14.55
CA PHE A 109 31.26 -0.11 -13.43
C PHE A 109 31.26 0.75 -12.16
N ILE A 110 32.38 1.40 -11.82
CA ILE A 110 32.47 2.30 -10.66
C ILE A 110 31.59 3.55 -10.86
N TYR A 111 31.43 4.03 -12.09
CA TYR A 111 30.54 5.13 -12.41
C TYR A 111 29.05 4.75 -12.34
N ASP A 112 28.74 3.46 -12.52
CA ASP A 112 27.39 2.89 -12.51
C ASP A 112 26.89 2.50 -11.09
N MET A 113 27.82 2.15 -10.19
CA MET A 113 27.56 1.84 -8.77
C MET A 113 27.20 3.09 -7.96
#